data_AF-A0A543CQS5-F1
#
_entry.id   AF-A0A543CQS5-F1
#
_cell.length_a   1.000
_cell.length_b   1.000
_cell.length_c   1.000
_cell.angle_alpha   90.00
_cell.angle_beta   90.00
_cell.angle_gamma   90.00
#
_symmetry.space_group_name_H-M   'P 1'
#
loop_
_entity.id
_entity.type
_entity.pdbx_description
1 polymer ?
#
loop_
_entity_poly.entity_id
_entity_poly.type
_entity_poly.pdbx_seq_one_letter_code
_entity_poly.pdbx_strand_id
1 'polypeptide(L)' 'MNGRSALDRFLRTDPLDVGCAETFDLLDLYVEERLAGGSPEERFPGVAAHLRVCDPCLDDYEGVLAAAGA' A
#
# COMPACT_ATOMS: atom_id res chain seq x y z
N MET A 1 -3.42 32.65 -4.25
CA MET A 1 -2.93 31.27 -4.47
C MET A 1 -3.10 30.95 -5.94
N ASN A 2 -2.01 30.61 -6.63
CA ASN A 2 -2.00 30.25 -8.04
C ASN A 2 -2.67 28.88 -8.25
N GLY A 3 -3.52 28.75 -9.27
CA GLY A 3 -4.30 27.53 -9.53
C GLY A 3 -3.45 26.26 -9.70
N ARG A 4 -2.19 26.40 -10.11
CA ARG A 4 -1.23 25.29 -10.24
C ARG A 4 -0.93 24.61 -8.90
N SER A 5 -0.71 25.37 -7.83
CA SER A 5 -0.41 24.80 -6.50
C SER A 5 -1.63 24.16 -5.83
N ALA A 6 -2.84 24.56 -6.21
CA ALA A 6 -4.07 23.91 -5.76
C ALA A 6 -4.29 22.57 -6.46
N LEU A 7 -4.02 22.50 -7.77
CA LEU A 7 -4.02 21.25 -8.54
C LEU A 7 -2.95 20.28 -8.04
N ASP A 8 -1.72 20.72 -7.79
CA ASP A 8 -0.65 19.86 -7.25
C ASP A 8 -0.92 19.35 -5.82
N ARG A 9 -1.82 20.00 -5.07
CA ARG A 9 -2.31 19.52 -3.78
C ARG A 9 -3.47 18.55 -3.95
N PHE A 10 -4.38 18.83 -4.88
CA PHE A 10 -5.51 17.97 -5.19
C PHE A 10 -5.08 16.64 -5.79
N LEU A 11 -4.06 16.66 -6.66
CA LEU A 11 -3.46 15.48 -7.28
C LEU A 11 -2.44 14.79 -6.37
N ARG A 12 -2.24 15.27 -5.14
CA ARG A 12 -1.29 14.67 -4.21
C ARG A 12 -1.96 13.45 -3.57
N THR A 13 -1.53 12.27 -3.99
CA THR A 13 -1.68 11.04 -3.20
C THR A 13 -0.99 11.20 -1.85
N ASP A 14 -1.32 10.34 -0.88
CA ASP A 14 -0.60 10.27 0.39
C ASP A 14 0.91 10.27 0.08
N PRO A 15 1.73 11.18 0.64
CA PRO A 15 3.17 11.25 0.31
C PRO A 15 3.93 9.97 0.66
N LEU A 16 3.34 9.07 1.43
CA LEU A 16 3.88 7.75 1.70
C LEU A 16 3.53 6.73 0.61
N ASP A 17 2.46 6.94 -0.17
CA ASP A 17 2.00 6.02 -1.21
C ASP A 17 3.10 5.75 -2.25
N VAL A 18 3.53 4.49 -2.30
CA VAL A 18 4.61 4.00 -3.18
C VAL A 18 4.14 3.60 -4.57
N GLY A 19 2.82 3.55 -4.79
CA GLY A 19 2.19 3.12 -6.03
C GLY A 19 2.14 1.60 -6.21
N CYS A 20 1.50 1.18 -7.30
CA CYS A 20 1.21 -0.24 -7.56
C CYS A 20 2.47 -1.10 -7.73
N ALA A 21 3.48 -0.60 -8.45
CA ALA A 21 4.67 -1.39 -8.78
C ALA A 21 5.48 -1.75 -7.53
N GLU A 22 5.78 -0.76 -6.69
CA GLU A 22 6.51 -0.99 -5.45
C GLU A 22 5.66 -1.75 -4.42
N THR A 23 4.33 -1.56 -4.42
CA THR A 23 3.43 -2.40 -3.61
C THR A 23 3.51 -3.85 -4.01
N PHE A 24 3.48 -4.14 -5.32
CA PHE A 24 3.58 -5.51 -5.83
C PHE A 24 4.92 -6.17 -5.50
N ASP A 25 6.02 -5.42 -5.64
CA ASP A 25 7.38 -5.90 -5.33
C ASP A 25 7.60 -6.20 -3.84
N LEU A 26 6.80 -5.59 -2.94
CA LEU A 26 6.91 -5.74 -1.49
C LEU A 26 5.78 -6.57 -0.87
N LEU A 27 4.82 -7.05 -1.66
CA LEU A 27 3.57 -7.62 -1.17
C LEU A 27 3.79 -8.91 -0.38
N ASP A 28 4.72 -9.74 -0.83
CA ASP A 28 5.13 -10.97 -0.15
C ASP A 28 5.69 -10.69 1.24
N LEU A 29 6.62 -9.75 1.38
CA LEU A 29 7.21 -9.35 2.65
C LEU A 29 6.16 -8.71 3.59
N TYR A 30 5.23 -7.94 3.02
CA TYR A 30 4.12 -7.36 3.78
C TYR A 30 3.23 -8.46 4.39
N VAL A 31 2.91 -9.49 3.61
CA VAL A 31 2.12 -10.65 4.07
C VAL A 31 2.89 -11.51 5.06
N GLU A 32 4.19 -11.75 4.84
CA GLU A 32 5.02 -12.51 5.79
C GLU A 32 5.06 -11.84 7.17
N GLU A 33 5.28 -10.54 7.23
CA GLU A 33 5.26 -9.76 8.48
C GLU A 33 3.89 -9.83 9.16
N ARG A 34 2.80 -9.74 8.39
CA ARG A 34 1.42 -9.91 8.86
C ARG A 34 1.22 -11.27 9.52
N LEU A 35 1.62 -12.34 8.85
CA LEU A 35 1.46 -13.73 9.31
C LEU A 35 2.36 -14.06 10.51
N ALA A 36 3.51 -13.41 10.63
CA ALA A 36 4.38 -13.49 11.80
C ALA A 36 3.79 -12.81 13.05
N GLY A 37 2.62 -12.16 12.94
CA GLY A 37 1.98 -11.40 14.02
C GLY A 37 2.60 -10.01 14.23
N GLY A 38 3.37 -9.52 13.25
CA GLY A 38 3.96 -8.20 13.25
C GLY A 38 2.99 -7.11 12.80
N SER A 39 3.55 -5.91 12.64
CA SER A 39 2.83 -4.70 12.20
C SER A 39 3.35 -4.25 10.84
N PRO A 40 2.91 -4.89 9.73
CA PRO A 40 3.39 -4.53 8.39
C PRO A 40 3.10 -3.08 8.03
N GLU A 41 2.07 -2.46 8.62
CA GLU A 41 1.75 -1.05 8.44
C GLU A 41 2.84 -0.11 9.00
N GLU A 42 3.53 -0.53 10.07
CA GLU A 42 4.64 0.24 10.67
C GLU A 42 5.94 0.04 9.87
N ARG A 43 6.16 -1.18 9.38
CA ARG A 43 7.37 -1.56 8.63
C ARG A 43 7.33 -1.06 7.18
N PHE A 44 6.16 -1.06 6.56
CA PHE A 44 5.93 -0.71 5.15
C PHE A 44 4.82 0.35 5.04
N PRO A 45 5.02 1.55 5.61
CA PRO A 45 3.97 2.57 5.69
C PRO A 45 3.46 3.02 4.32
N GLY A 46 4.29 2.93 3.28
CA GLY A 46 3.91 3.29 1.92
C GLY A 46 3.04 2.26 1.21
N VAL A 47 3.33 0.97 1.41
CA VAL A 47 2.45 -0.12 0.96
C VAL A 47 1.10 -0.01 1.67
N ALA A 48 1.11 0.22 2.99
CA ALA A 48 -0.11 0.43 3.75
C ALA A 48 -0.90 1.67 3.29
N ALA A 49 -0.23 2.72 2.84
CA ALA A 49 -0.90 3.89 2.24
C ALA A 49 -1.56 3.53 0.90
N HIS A 50 -0.89 2.76 0.05
CA HIS A 50 -1.41 2.35 -1.24
C HIS A 50 -2.61 1.39 -1.14
N LEU A 51 -2.54 0.40 -0.25
CA LEU A 51 -3.62 -0.56 -0.02
C LEU A 51 -4.93 0.10 0.46
N ARG A 52 -4.86 1.32 1.02
CA ARG A 52 -6.05 2.09 1.43
C ARG A 52 -6.77 2.76 0.26
N VAL A 53 -6.13 2.88 -0.91
CA VAL A 53 -6.65 3.67 -2.04
C VAL A 53 -6.73 2.91 -3.36
N CYS A 54 -6.12 1.72 -3.44
CA CYS A 54 -6.05 0.93 -4.66
C CYS A 54 -6.72 -0.44 -4.47
N ASP A 55 -8.00 -0.54 -4.86
CA ASP A 55 -8.79 -1.78 -4.73
C ASP A 55 -8.10 -3.00 -5.38
N PRO A 56 -7.49 -2.92 -6.58
CA PRO A 56 -6.79 -4.07 -7.15
C PRO A 56 -5.62 -4.58 -6.30
N CYS A 57 -4.82 -3.67 -5.72
CA CYS A 57 -3.72 -4.08 -4.84
C CYS A 57 -4.22 -4.65 -3.51
N LEU A 58 -5.38 -4.20 -3.04
CA LEU A 58 -6.05 -4.78 -1.86
C LEU A 58 -6.54 -6.20 -2.15
N ASP A 59 -7.17 -6.44 -3.32
CA ASP A 59 -7.61 -7.76 -3.75
C ASP A 59 -6.42 -8.74 -3.85
N ASP A 60 -5.30 -8.29 -4.43
CA ASP A 60 -4.08 -9.09 -4.52
C ASP A 60 -3.52 -9.41 -3.12
N TYR A 61 -3.49 -8.43 -2.20
CA TYR A 61 -3.08 -8.64 -0.81
C TYR A 61 -3.96 -9.68 -0.09
N GLU A 62 -5.28 -9.55 -0.17
CA GLU A 62 -6.21 -10.48 0.47
C GLU A 62 -6.07 -11.89 -0.11
N GLY A 63 -5.88 -12.00 -1.42
CA GLY A 63 -5.65 -13.27 -2.11
C GLY A 63 -4.36 -13.97 -1.66
N VAL A 64 -3.25 -13.23 -1.59
CA VAL A 64 -1.96 -13.78 -1.13
C VAL A 64 -2.04 -14.14 0.36
N LEU A 65 -2.64 -13.31 1.19
CA LEU A 65 -2.81 -13.59 2.63
C LEU A 65 -3.63 -14.86 2.86
N ALA A 66 -4.73 -15.03 2.12
CA ALA A 66 -5.56 -16.22 2.20
C ALA A 66 -4.81 -17.48 1.73
N ALA A 67 -3.98 -17.37 0.69
CA ALA A 67 -3.20 -18.49 0.17
C ALA A 67 -2.04 -18.89 1.10
N ALA A 68 -1.38 -17.93 1.74
CA ALA A 68 -0.23 -18.15 2.61
C ALA A 68 -0.60 -18.53 4.06
N GLY A 69 -1.80 -18.16 4.52
CA GLY A 69 -2.31 -18.47 5.86
C GLY A 69 -3.17 -19.74 5.98
N ALA A 70 -3.39 -20.45 4.87
CA ALA A 70 -4.12 -21.73 4.83
C ALA A 70 -3.25 -22.92 5.28
#